data_AF-A0A9E5FE63-F1
#
_entry.id   AF-A0A9E5FE63-F1
#
_cell.length_a   1.000
_cell.length_b   1.000
_cell.length_c   1.000
_cell.angle_alpha   90.00
_cell.angle_beta   90.00
_cell.angle_gamma   90.00
#
_symmetry.space_group_name_H-M   'P 1'
#
loop_
_entity.id
_entity.type
_entity.pdbx_description
1 polymer ?
#
loop_
_entity_poly.entity_id
_entity_poly.type
_entity_poly.pdbx_seq_one_letter_code
_entity_poly.pdbx_strand_id
1 'polypeptide(L)'
;MNGCMISLLVAFGLAVPAADPPAAAPVGVPPIKIVALNRKEPVLYDKDIEPIFVNKCAFCHSGNIKEGKLDMATHETLMKGGKKGPSIIPGKADESILYKLSAKVMRPAMPPKSEDPLTPEELALIKLWIDQGAKAPSAARIRPKIVLTPPPSSVHPVRALAFSPDKGTLAIARGNQVLLHDAASAVFLRAFTDPTLKTADGKPVVAAHIGLVESMAISPDGRYLATGSFQELILWDFRTGRIVRKVAPFTDRVVALAFSPDGKLLVAAGGAPTEDGEVRLLEVATGKPLFDLKSPHSDTVFGVAFSADGKMLATCGADKFVKTWEIPSGKALKSFEGHTHHVLDVSWKADGKTLASAGADGVIKIWNFEAGEQARTLAGHTKQVSRVAFVGTTPNIATCSGDLTVRVWNADNGGAQRTLTGFPDYLHALAVTADGTLLAAAGEDGAVRIYVGTAAQPTKVIPVPQ
;
A
#
# COMPACT_ATOMS: atom_id res chain seq x y z
N MET A 1 62.00 -21.23 -23.94
CA MET A 1 62.71 -22.53 -24.09
C MET A 1 61.96 -23.53 -23.24
N ASN A 2 60.86 -24.06 -23.76
CA ASN A 2 60.78 -25.39 -24.40
C ASN A 2 61.19 -26.53 -23.47
N GLY A 3 60.20 -27.07 -22.74
CA GLY A 3 60.22 -28.44 -22.25
C GLY A 3 59.19 -29.25 -23.04
N CYS A 4 59.68 -30.13 -23.91
CA CYS A 4 58.89 -31.01 -24.76
C CYS A 4 58.87 -32.43 -24.17
N MET A 5 57.66 -32.98 -24.09
CA MET A 5 57.22 -34.38 -24.20
C MET A 5 58.07 -35.53 -23.68
N ILE A 6 57.42 -36.45 -22.93
CA ILE A 6 57.20 -37.84 -23.33
C ILE A 6 55.86 -38.33 -22.72
N SER A 7 55.04 -38.95 -23.59
CA SER A 7 53.74 -39.57 -23.34
C SER A 7 53.79 -40.79 -22.41
N LEU A 8 52.68 -41.09 -21.72
CA LEU A 8 52.10 -42.43 -21.79
C LEU A 8 50.58 -42.42 -21.53
N LEU A 9 49.88 -43.20 -22.35
CA LEU A 9 48.44 -43.33 -22.50
C LEU A 9 47.72 -43.81 -21.23
N VAL A 10 46.49 -43.32 -21.09
CA VAL A 10 45.42 -43.80 -20.21
C VAL A 10 44.57 -44.84 -20.93
N ALA A 11 44.27 -45.97 -20.28
CA ALA A 11 43.15 -46.90 -20.47
C ALA A 11 43.45 -48.19 -19.67
N PHE A 12 42.58 -48.87 -18.92
CA PHE A 12 41.17 -48.76 -18.54
C PHE A 12 41.02 -49.64 -17.29
N GLY A 13 40.16 -49.28 -16.34
CA GLY A 13 39.86 -50.11 -15.18
C GLY A 13 38.76 -49.50 -14.32
N LEU A 14 37.52 -49.60 -14.79
CA LEU A 14 36.32 -49.22 -14.04
C LEU A 14 36.18 -50.12 -12.80
N ALA A 15 36.43 -49.56 -11.62
CA ALA A 15 35.93 -50.07 -10.36
C ALA A 15 35.01 -49.00 -9.76
N VAL A 16 33.71 -49.32 -9.68
CA VAL A 16 32.70 -48.51 -9.00
C VAL A 16 32.98 -48.62 -7.49
N PRO A 17 33.26 -47.52 -6.76
CA PRO A 17 33.32 -47.59 -5.30
C PRO A 17 31.90 -47.77 -4.76
N ALA A 18 31.78 -48.64 -3.76
CA ALA A 18 30.54 -48.91 -3.03
C ALA A 18 29.91 -47.59 -2.53
N ALA A 19 28.59 -47.51 -2.62
CA ALA A 19 27.82 -46.40 -2.09
C ALA A 19 28.09 -46.22 -0.59
N ASP A 20 28.40 -44.99 -0.18
CA ASP A 20 28.47 -44.61 1.23
C ASP A 20 27.18 -45.01 1.96
N PRO A 21 27.26 -45.46 3.22
CA PRO A 21 26.06 -45.68 4.02
C PRO A 21 25.26 -44.38 4.13
N PRO A 22 23.92 -44.44 4.15
CA PRO A 22 23.09 -43.23 4.18
C PRO A 22 23.46 -42.38 5.40
N ALA A 23 23.76 -41.12 5.12
CA ALA A 23 24.02 -40.12 6.15
C ALA A 23 22.92 -40.14 7.21
N ALA A 24 23.31 -40.14 8.48
CA ALA A 24 22.40 -40.07 9.61
C ALA A 24 21.42 -38.89 9.45
N ALA A 25 20.14 -39.13 9.72
CA ALA A 25 19.09 -38.12 9.65
C ALA A 25 19.47 -36.87 10.48
N PRO A 26 19.16 -35.65 10.00
CA PRO A 26 19.44 -34.44 10.76
C PRO A 26 18.69 -34.45 12.08
N VAL A 27 19.37 -34.05 13.16
CA VAL A 27 18.83 -33.94 14.52
C VAL A 27 17.59 -33.03 14.49
N GLY A 28 16.41 -33.64 14.62
CA GLY A 28 15.12 -32.95 14.56
C GLY A 28 14.73 -32.32 15.90
N VAL A 29 13.93 -31.25 15.85
CA VAL A 29 13.24 -30.72 17.04
C VAL A 29 12.36 -31.84 17.60
N PRO A 30 12.49 -32.20 18.90
CA PRO A 30 11.73 -33.31 19.46
C PRO A 30 10.22 -33.01 19.42
N PRO A 31 9.35 -34.04 19.30
CA PRO A 31 7.92 -33.87 19.42
C PRO A 31 7.54 -33.17 20.72
N ILE A 32 6.49 -32.36 20.68
CA ILE A 32 5.98 -31.69 21.88
C ILE A 32 5.41 -32.78 22.80
N LYS A 33 5.90 -32.84 24.03
CA LYS A 33 5.37 -33.77 25.04
C LYS A 33 3.98 -33.32 25.45
N ILE A 34 3.02 -34.24 25.46
CA ILE A 34 1.67 -33.97 25.93
C ILE A 34 1.67 -33.97 27.45
N VAL A 35 0.94 -33.02 28.05
CA VAL A 35 0.71 -32.96 29.49
C VAL A 35 -0.74 -33.34 29.82
N ALA A 36 -0.96 -33.84 31.03
CA ALA A 36 -2.31 -34.08 31.53
C ALA A 36 -2.98 -32.74 31.88
N LEU A 37 -4.20 -32.52 31.37
CA LEU A 37 -5.00 -31.36 31.72
C LEU A 37 -5.89 -31.69 32.92
N ASN A 38 -5.71 -30.97 34.03
CA ASN A 38 -6.60 -31.07 35.17
C ASN A 38 -7.84 -30.17 34.96
N ARG A 39 -8.86 -30.68 34.27
CA ARG A 39 -10.10 -29.96 34.01
C ARG A 39 -11.34 -30.84 34.19
N LYS A 40 -12.43 -30.24 34.69
CA LYS A 40 -13.74 -30.90 34.88
C LYS A 40 -14.74 -30.59 33.76
N GLU A 41 -14.59 -29.43 33.11
CA GLU A 41 -15.47 -28.97 32.04
C GLU A 41 -14.97 -29.44 30.65
N PRO A 42 -15.87 -29.72 29.69
CA PRO A 42 -15.49 -30.05 28.32
C PRO A 42 -14.75 -28.89 27.66
N VAL A 43 -13.99 -29.19 26.61
CA VAL A 43 -13.27 -28.19 25.82
C VAL A 43 -14.25 -27.50 24.88
N LEU A 44 -14.35 -26.18 24.97
CA LEU A 44 -15.23 -25.37 24.12
C LEU A 44 -14.44 -24.74 22.99
N TYR A 45 -14.88 -24.91 21.74
CA TYR A 45 -14.12 -24.44 20.58
C TYR A 45 -13.86 -22.93 20.64
N ASP A 46 -14.90 -22.13 20.88
CA ASP A 46 -14.85 -20.66 20.87
C ASP A 46 -14.05 -20.05 22.04
N LYS A 47 -13.95 -20.77 23.16
CA LYS A 47 -13.23 -20.32 24.36
C LYS A 47 -11.80 -20.83 24.41
N ASP A 48 -11.59 -22.11 24.08
CA ASP A 48 -10.36 -22.84 24.39
C ASP A 48 -9.50 -23.14 23.15
N ILE A 49 -10.10 -23.24 21.95
CA ILE A 49 -9.41 -23.74 20.73
C ILE A 49 -9.19 -22.64 19.69
N GLU A 50 -10.23 -21.88 19.37
CA GLU A 50 -10.19 -20.82 18.38
C GLU A 50 -9.07 -19.79 18.66
N PRO A 51 -8.84 -19.33 19.91
CA PRO A 51 -7.73 -18.42 20.20
C PRO A 51 -6.36 -19.00 19.84
N ILE A 52 -6.14 -20.30 20.06
CA ILE A 52 -4.88 -20.98 19.72
C ILE A 52 -4.70 -20.98 18.20
N PHE A 53 -5.74 -21.35 17.45
CA PHE A 53 -5.67 -21.39 15.99
C PHE A 53 -5.51 -20.01 15.37
N VAL A 54 -6.25 -19.02 15.84
CA VAL A 54 -6.14 -17.64 15.35
C VAL A 54 -4.72 -17.11 15.55
N ASN A 55 -4.13 -17.34 16.72
CA ASN A 55 -2.82 -16.79 17.05
C ASN A 55 -1.66 -17.54 16.39
N LYS A 56 -1.77 -18.86 16.17
CA LYS A 56 -0.61 -19.70 15.81
C LYS A 56 -0.74 -20.47 14.49
N CYS A 57 -1.92 -20.49 13.87
CA CYS A 57 -2.16 -21.33 12.70
C CYS A 57 -2.86 -20.58 11.54
N ALA A 58 -3.76 -19.65 11.87
CA ALA A 58 -4.62 -18.99 10.89
C ALA A 58 -3.83 -18.09 9.93
N PHE A 59 -2.69 -17.55 10.33
CA PHE A 59 -1.85 -16.74 9.45
C PHE A 59 -1.45 -17.48 8.15
N CYS A 60 -1.04 -18.75 8.27
CA CYS A 60 -0.61 -19.56 7.12
C CYS A 60 -1.71 -20.47 6.53
N HIS A 61 -2.83 -20.61 7.23
CA HIS A 61 -3.88 -21.58 6.91
C HIS A 61 -5.29 -21.00 6.87
N SER A 62 -5.50 -19.69 6.75
CA SER A 62 -6.84 -19.09 6.66
C SER A 62 -6.96 -18.06 5.53
N GLY A 63 -8.15 -17.95 4.94
CA GLY A 63 -8.45 -16.87 4.00
C GLY A 63 -7.64 -16.98 2.71
N ASN A 64 -6.71 -16.05 2.46
CA ASN A 64 -5.94 -16.03 1.20
C ASN A 64 -4.67 -16.90 1.25
N ILE A 65 -4.19 -17.27 2.43
CA ILE A 65 -2.99 -18.13 2.62
C ILE A 65 -3.46 -19.49 3.13
N LYS A 66 -3.42 -20.51 2.27
CA LYS A 66 -3.94 -21.87 2.54
C LYS A 66 -2.86 -22.91 2.31
N GLU A 67 -1.81 -22.92 3.13
CA GLU A 67 -0.78 -23.94 3.01
C GLU A 67 -1.39 -25.35 3.10
N GLY A 68 -0.98 -26.23 2.19
CA GLY A 68 -1.57 -27.56 2.08
C GLY A 68 -3.06 -27.58 1.73
N LYS A 69 -3.63 -26.47 1.23
CA LYS A 69 -5.07 -26.24 0.99
C LYS A 69 -5.96 -26.34 2.22
N LEU A 70 -5.41 -26.25 3.43
CA LEU A 70 -6.19 -26.17 4.66
C LEU A 70 -6.70 -24.73 4.85
N ASP A 71 -7.98 -24.58 5.23
CA ASP A 71 -8.61 -23.29 5.50
C ASP A 71 -9.25 -23.27 6.89
N MET A 72 -8.63 -22.57 7.84
CA MET A 72 -9.03 -22.47 9.24
C MET A 72 -9.84 -21.20 9.52
N ALA A 73 -10.33 -20.51 8.49
CA ALA A 73 -11.10 -19.26 8.66
C ALA A 73 -12.43 -19.45 9.41
N THR A 74 -12.99 -20.67 9.34
CA THR A 74 -14.20 -21.09 10.05
C THR A 74 -14.05 -22.54 10.54
N HIS A 75 -14.84 -22.94 11.54
CA HIS A 75 -14.92 -24.34 11.96
C HIS A 75 -15.31 -25.26 10.79
N GLU A 76 -16.27 -24.86 9.96
CA GLU A 76 -16.72 -25.66 8.81
C GLU A 76 -15.59 -25.91 7.79
N THR A 77 -14.85 -24.85 7.41
CA THR A 77 -13.73 -24.96 6.48
C THR A 77 -12.56 -25.76 7.07
N LEU A 78 -12.33 -25.62 8.38
CA LEU A 78 -11.32 -26.40 9.11
C LEU A 78 -11.64 -27.89 9.02
N MET A 79 -12.90 -28.26 9.30
CA MET A 79 -13.37 -29.65 9.28
C MET A 79 -13.38 -30.25 7.88
N LYS A 80 -13.57 -29.44 6.82
CA LYS A 80 -13.47 -29.88 5.41
C LYS A 80 -12.08 -30.39 5.05
N GLY A 81 -11.04 -29.92 5.74
CA GLY A 81 -9.66 -30.36 5.54
C GLY A 81 -8.98 -29.75 4.32
N GLY A 82 -7.86 -30.36 3.90
CA GLY A 82 -6.99 -29.82 2.86
C GLY A 82 -6.61 -30.84 1.78
N LYS A 83 -5.44 -30.64 1.16
CA LYS A 83 -4.92 -31.46 0.05
C LYS A 83 -4.82 -32.95 0.38
N LYS A 84 -4.66 -33.31 1.65
CA LYS A 84 -4.54 -34.70 2.13
C LYS A 84 -5.86 -35.26 2.71
N GLY A 85 -6.99 -34.61 2.45
CA GLY A 85 -8.30 -35.00 2.98
C GLY A 85 -8.61 -34.30 4.31
N PRO A 86 -9.53 -34.86 5.13
CA PRO A 86 -9.93 -34.29 6.41
C PRO A 86 -8.71 -34.04 7.31
N SER A 87 -8.60 -32.82 7.83
CA SER A 87 -7.52 -32.44 8.75
C SER A 87 -7.78 -32.97 10.16
N ILE A 88 -9.05 -33.13 10.52
CA ILE A 88 -9.54 -33.57 11.82
C ILE A 88 -10.46 -34.77 11.62
N ILE A 89 -10.29 -35.79 12.45
CA ILE A 89 -11.18 -36.93 12.58
C ILE A 89 -11.78 -36.85 14.00
N PRO A 90 -13.05 -36.42 14.13
CA PRO A 90 -13.72 -36.32 15.43
C PRO A 90 -13.61 -37.61 16.25
N GLY A 91 -13.24 -37.48 17.53
CA GLY A 91 -13.07 -38.58 18.47
C GLY A 91 -11.75 -39.35 18.33
N LYS A 92 -10.90 -38.99 17.37
CA LYS A 92 -9.67 -39.71 17.03
C LYS A 92 -8.51 -38.74 16.79
N ALA A 93 -8.03 -38.07 17.85
CA ALA A 93 -6.94 -37.10 17.70
C ALA A 93 -5.68 -37.74 17.12
N ASP A 94 -5.34 -38.96 17.56
CA ASP A 94 -4.15 -39.67 17.10
C ASP A 94 -4.25 -40.18 15.64
N GLU A 95 -5.41 -40.08 15.01
CA GLU A 95 -5.59 -40.32 13.56
C GLU A 95 -5.62 -39.00 12.77
N SER A 96 -5.88 -37.87 13.43
CA SER A 96 -6.05 -36.55 12.83
C SER A 96 -4.73 -35.94 12.33
N ILE A 97 -4.69 -35.54 11.06
CA ILE A 97 -3.48 -34.94 10.44
C ILE A 97 -3.10 -33.63 11.12
N LEU A 98 -4.07 -32.81 11.49
CA LEU A 98 -3.85 -31.54 12.19
C LEU A 98 -3.06 -31.78 13.47
N TYR A 99 -3.53 -32.71 14.32
CA TYR A 99 -2.88 -33.04 15.58
C TYR A 99 -1.45 -33.57 15.37
N LYS A 100 -1.25 -34.49 14.42
CA LYS A 100 0.09 -35.04 14.14
C LYS A 100 1.08 -33.99 13.62
N LEU A 101 0.62 -33.00 12.86
CA LEU A 101 1.44 -31.87 12.42
C LEU A 101 1.73 -30.91 13.57
N SER A 102 0.72 -30.55 14.34
CA SER A 102 0.83 -29.70 15.53
C SER A 102 1.75 -30.28 16.60
N ALA A 103 1.75 -31.61 16.76
CA ALA A 103 2.63 -32.34 17.68
C ALA A 103 4.07 -32.54 17.14
N LYS A 104 4.36 -32.07 15.92
CA LYS A 104 5.65 -32.25 15.21
C LYS A 104 6.00 -33.71 14.86
N VAL A 105 5.03 -34.61 14.87
CA VAL A 105 5.22 -36.05 14.57
C VAL A 105 5.35 -36.29 13.06
N MET A 106 4.53 -35.62 12.24
CA MET A 106 4.57 -35.79 10.77
C MET A 106 5.49 -34.81 10.03
N ARG A 107 5.79 -33.66 10.63
CA ARG A 107 6.65 -32.62 10.06
C ARG A 107 7.36 -31.87 11.19
N PRO A 108 8.59 -32.27 11.58
CA PRO A 108 9.31 -31.67 12.69
C PRO A 108 9.60 -30.16 12.55
N ALA A 109 9.55 -29.65 11.32
CA ALA A 109 9.78 -28.25 10.96
C ALA A 109 8.48 -27.43 10.79
N MET A 110 7.41 -27.77 11.52
CA MET A 110 6.15 -27.01 11.56
C MET A 110 5.81 -26.63 13.01
N PRO A 111 5.52 -25.35 13.33
CA PRO A 111 5.49 -24.20 12.42
C PRO A 111 6.90 -23.85 11.89
N PRO A 112 7.03 -22.94 10.90
CA PRO A 112 8.33 -22.45 10.45
C PRO A 112 9.21 -21.99 11.62
N LYS A 113 10.54 -22.04 11.47
CA LYS A 113 11.49 -21.70 12.55
C LYS A 113 11.33 -20.27 13.10
N SER A 114 10.68 -19.38 12.35
CA SER A 114 10.39 -18.00 12.74
C SER A 114 9.19 -17.86 13.67
N GLU A 115 8.42 -18.92 13.91
CA GLU A 115 7.19 -18.92 14.69
C GLU A 115 7.31 -19.79 15.94
N ASP A 116 6.61 -19.37 17.01
CA ASP A 116 6.58 -20.13 18.25
C ASP A 116 5.72 -21.40 18.11
N PRO A 117 6.20 -22.58 18.56
CA PRO A 117 5.39 -23.78 18.58
C PRO A 117 4.22 -23.69 19.57
N LEU A 118 3.31 -24.66 19.49
CA LEU A 118 2.33 -24.87 20.56
C LEU A 118 3.03 -25.21 21.87
N THR A 119 2.49 -24.76 23.00
CA THR A 119 2.89 -25.27 24.31
C THR A 119 2.34 -26.70 24.50
N PRO A 120 2.91 -27.49 25.43
CA PRO A 120 2.34 -28.77 25.83
C PRO A 120 0.85 -28.71 26.19
N GLU A 121 0.43 -27.67 26.90
CA GLU A 121 -0.94 -27.45 27.35
C GLU A 121 -1.88 -27.13 26.18
N GLU A 122 -1.46 -26.25 25.27
CA GLU A 122 -2.22 -25.92 24.05
C GLU A 122 -2.42 -27.15 23.16
N LEU A 123 -1.36 -27.95 22.98
CA LEU A 123 -1.45 -29.20 22.23
C LEU A 123 -2.37 -30.21 22.92
N ALA A 124 -2.30 -30.32 24.25
CA ALA A 124 -3.19 -31.18 25.02
C ALA A 124 -4.65 -30.72 24.93
N LEU A 125 -4.91 -29.41 24.87
CA LEU A 125 -6.25 -28.85 24.67
C LEU A 125 -6.82 -29.21 23.30
N ILE A 126 -6.03 -29.03 22.24
CA ILE A 126 -6.41 -29.41 20.88
C ILE A 126 -6.69 -30.92 20.80
N LYS A 127 -5.82 -31.76 21.39
CA LYS A 127 -6.03 -33.21 21.44
C LYS A 127 -7.35 -33.55 22.11
N LEU A 128 -7.58 -33.01 23.31
CA LEU A 128 -8.77 -33.29 24.10
C LEU A 128 -10.05 -32.80 23.41
N TRP A 129 -10.02 -31.65 22.73
CA TRP A 129 -11.16 -31.19 21.93
C TRP A 129 -11.48 -32.13 20.76
N ILE A 130 -10.46 -32.60 20.03
CA ILE A 130 -10.68 -33.58 18.96
C ILE A 130 -11.24 -34.88 19.53
N ASP A 131 -10.67 -35.40 20.62
CA ASP A 131 -11.13 -36.63 21.28
C ASP A 131 -12.56 -36.48 21.84
N GLN A 132 -12.98 -35.27 22.22
CA GLN A 132 -14.37 -34.94 22.60
C GLN A 132 -15.32 -34.72 21.42
N GLY A 133 -14.87 -35.03 20.19
CA GLY A 133 -15.68 -34.99 18.98
C GLY A 133 -15.53 -33.71 18.14
N ALA A 134 -14.51 -32.89 18.39
CA ALA A 134 -14.21 -31.67 17.63
C ALA A 134 -15.44 -30.76 17.46
N LYS A 135 -16.23 -30.61 18.53
CA LYS A 135 -17.53 -29.93 18.51
C LYS A 135 -17.40 -28.50 17.99
N ALA A 136 -18.40 -28.08 17.21
CA ALA A 136 -18.54 -26.72 16.71
C ALA A 136 -18.62 -25.69 17.86
N PRO A 137 -18.38 -24.39 17.58
CA PRO A 137 -18.57 -23.31 18.55
C PRO A 137 -19.89 -23.44 19.32
N SER A 138 -19.84 -23.30 20.64
CA SER A 138 -21.01 -23.48 21.53
C SER A 138 -21.99 -22.31 21.45
N ALA A 139 -21.52 -21.16 20.99
CA ALA A 139 -22.32 -20.03 20.56
C ALA A 139 -21.84 -19.57 19.19
N ALA A 140 -22.77 -19.23 18.31
CA ALA A 140 -22.45 -18.39 17.17
C ALA A 140 -22.02 -17.02 17.73
N ARG A 141 -20.72 -16.76 17.83
CA ARG A 141 -20.26 -15.39 17.97
C ARG A 141 -20.70 -14.68 16.71
N ILE A 142 -21.68 -13.80 16.83
CA ILE A 142 -21.83 -12.68 15.90
C ILE A 142 -20.50 -11.93 16.04
N ARG A 143 -19.58 -12.14 15.09
CA ARG A 143 -18.39 -11.28 15.00
C ARG A 143 -18.92 -9.86 15.07
N PRO A 144 -18.44 -9.00 15.98
CA PRO A 144 -18.91 -7.62 16.04
C PRO A 144 -18.78 -7.08 14.61
N LYS A 145 -19.93 -6.72 14.03
CA LYS A 145 -19.94 -6.15 12.69
C LYS A 145 -19.10 -4.88 12.81
N ILE A 146 -17.95 -4.84 12.14
CA ILE A 146 -17.18 -3.61 12.06
C ILE A 146 -18.07 -2.64 11.29
N VAL A 147 -18.63 -1.66 12.01
CA VAL A 147 -19.40 -0.59 11.41
C VAL A 147 -18.46 0.58 11.23
N LEU A 148 -18.04 0.82 10.00
CA LEU A 148 -17.31 2.03 9.65
C LEU A 148 -18.27 3.21 9.76
N THR A 149 -17.96 4.13 10.68
CA THR A 149 -18.65 5.42 10.77
C THR A 149 -17.83 6.47 10.03
N PRO A 150 -18.48 7.46 9.41
CA PRO A 150 -17.74 8.58 8.84
C PRO A 150 -16.94 9.31 9.93
N PRO A 151 -15.82 9.95 9.58
CA PRO A 151 -15.09 10.78 10.51
C PRO A 151 -15.98 11.91 11.06
N PRO A 152 -15.73 12.41 12.28
CA PRO A 152 -16.42 13.57 12.82
C PRO A 152 -16.30 14.78 11.88
N SER A 153 -17.30 15.67 11.87
CA SER A 153 -17.27 16.89 11.05
C SER A 153 -16.11 17.84 11.38
N SER A 154 -15.54 17.72 12.58
CA SER A 154 -14.33 18.44 12.98
C SER A 154 -13.05 17.94 12.29
N VAL A 155 -13.09 16.79 11.60
CA VAL A 155 -11.96 16.24 10.86
C VAL A 155 -12.03 16.69 9.41
N HIS A 156 -11.30 17.76 9.10
CA HIS A 156 -11.31 18.39 7.77
C HIS A 156 -9.91 18.63 7.18
N PRO A 157 -8.90 17.74 7.36
CA PRO A 157 -7.62 17.93 6.71
C PRO A 157 -7.80 17.85 5.18
N VAL A 158 -7.09 18.69 4.43
CA VAL A 158 -7.02 18.60 2.97
C VAL A 158 -5.82 17.75 2.58
N ARG A 159 -6.07 16.55 2.03
CA ARG A 159 -5.03 15.54 1.73
C ARG A 159 -4.64 15.47 0.26
N ALA A 160 -5.50 15.97 -0.63
CA ALA A 160 -5.19 16.08 -2.05
C ALA A 160 -5.87 17.31 -2.70
N LEU A 161 -5.20 17.86 -3.70
CA LEU A 161 -5.65 18.99 -4.51
C LEU A 161 -5.34 18.67 -5.98
N ALA A 162 -6.22 19.08 -6.91
CA ALA A 162 -5.95 18.96 -8.34
C ALA A 162 -6.64 20.07 -9.12
N PHE A 163 -5.91 20.76 -9.98
CA PHE A 163 -6.51 21.66 -10.97
C PHE A 163 -7.03 20.85 -12.16
N SER A 164 -8.16 21.25 -12.72
CA SER A 164 -8.62 20.74 -14.02
C SER A 164 -7.64 21.13 -15.13
N PRO A 165 -7.57 20.36 -16.23
CA PRO A 165 -6.65 20.67 -17.34
C PRO A 165 -6.83 22.07 -17.95
N ASP A 166 -8.08 22.57 -17.97
CA ASP A 166 -8.42 23.93 -18.40
C ASP A 166 -8.12 25.01 -17.35
N LYS A 167 -7.67 24.62 -16.15
CA LYS A 167 -7.32 25.47 -15.00
C LYS A 167 -8.50 26.23 -14.39
N GLY A 168 -9.72 26.03 -14.88
CA GLY A 168 -10.91 26.73 -14.40
C GLY A 168 -11.43 26.20 -13.06
N THR A 169 -11.12 24.95 -12.72
CA THR A 169 -11.65 24.27 -11.54
C THR A 169 -10.52 23.76 -10.66
N LEU A 170 -10.70 23.85 -9.34
CA LEU A 170 -9.89 23.20 -8.32
C LEU A 170 -10.73 22.14 -7.61
N ALA A 171 -10.28 20.89 -7.69
CA ALA A 171 -10.80 19.80 -6.88
C ALA A 171 -10.06 19.73 -5.54
N ILE A 172 -10.81 19.51 -4.46
CA ILE A 172 -10.32 19.50 -3.07
C ILE A 172 -10.81 18.23 -2.38
N ALA A 173 -9.88 17.40 -1.91
CA ALA A 173 -10.16 16.27 -1.03
C ALA A 173 -10.00 16.71 0.43
N ARG A 174 -11.12 16.96 1.12
CA ARG A 174 -11.17 17.49 2.50
C ARG A 174 -11.91 16.52 3.41
N GLY A 175 -11.24 15.95 4.39
CA GLY A 175 -11.83 14.90 5.21
C GLY A 175 -12.27 13.72 4.34
N ASN A 176 -13.55 13.35 4.40
CA ASN A 176 -14.16 12.34 3.54
C ASN A 176 -14.94 12.93 2.33
N GLN A 177 -14.79 14.23 2.09
CA GLN A 177 -15.50 14.96 1.03
C GLN A 177 -14.58 15.27 -0.15
N VAL A 178 -15.19 15.40 -1.33
CA VAL A 178 -14.53 15.85 -2.56
C VAL A 178 -15.34 17.01 -3.14
N LEU A 179 -14.73 18.18 -3.22
CA LEU A 179 -15.39 19.44 -3.53
C LEU A 179 -14.75 20.09 -4.77
N LEU A 180 -15.55 20.66 -5.66
CA LEU A 180 -15.10 21.50 -6.77
C LEU A 180 -15.34 22.95 -6.44
N HIS A 181 -14.34 23.77 -6.70
CA HIS A 181 -14.42 25.21 -6.65
C HIS A 181 -13.92 25.80 -7.95
N ASP A 182 -14.49 26.93 -8.36
CA ASP A 182 -13.92 27.75 -9.43
C ASP A 182 -12.56 28.29 -8.95
N ALA A 183 -11.51 28.06 -9.75
CA ALA A 183 -10.14 28.33 -9.33
C ALA A 183 -9.85 29.84 -9.21
N ALA A 184 -10.53 30.68 -9.99
CA ALA A 184 -10.32 32.12 -10.03
C ALA A 184 -11.08 32.86 -8.91
N SER A 185 -12.34 32.49 -8.69
CA SER A 185 -13.25 33.13 -7.75
C SER A 185 -13.31 32.43 -6.38
N ALA A 186 -12.81 31.19 -6.28
CA ALA A 186 -12.92 30.31 -5.11
C ALA A 186 -14.37 29.89 -4.75
N VAL A 187 -15.33 30.16 -5.64
CA VAL A 187 -16.74 29.82 -5.45
C VAL A 187 -16.94 28.30 -5.51
N PHE A 188 -17.69 27.75 -4.56
CA PHE A 188 -18.10 26.35 -4.56
C PHE A 188 -18.98 26.04 -5.78
N LEU A 189 -18.68 24.95 -6.47
CA LEU A 189 -19.40 24.49 -7.66
C LEU A 189 -20.20 23.21 -7.40
N ARG A 190 -19.59 22.20 -6.76
CA ARG A 190 -20.17 20.87 -6.61
C ARG A 190 -19.47 20.07 -5.51
N ALA A 191 -20.20 19.15 -4.87
CA ALA A 191 -19.63 18.05 -4.12
C ALA A 191 -19.83 16.73 -4.88
N PHE A 192 -18.84 15.84 -4.86
CA PHE A 192 -19.01 14.45 -5.26
C PHE A 192 -19.54 13.66 -4.07
N THR A 193 -20.62 12.92 -4.27
CA THR A 193 -21.29 12.19 -3.21
C THR A 193 -21.58 10.78 -3.67
N ASP A 194 -21.19 9.80 -2.86
CA ASP A 194 -21.59 8.42 -3.04
C ASP A 194 -22.96 8.19 -2.39
N PRO A 195 -24.03 8.01 -3.20
CA PRO A 195 -25.39 7.89 -2.67
C PRO A 195 -25.61 6.57 -1.90
N THR A 196 -24.66 5.64 -1.96
CA THR A 196 -24.74 4.35 -1.25
C THR A 196 -24.25 4.42 0.19
N LEU A 197 -23.55 5.49 0.59
CA LEU A 197 -23.03 5.64 1.94
C LEU A 197 -24.14 5.92 2.94
N LYS A 198 -24.15 5.14 4.02
CA LYS A 198 -25.09 5.25 5.12
C LYS A 198 -24.37 5.09 6.45
N THR A 199 -24.84 5.80 7.47
CA THR A 199 -24.45 5.59 8.86
C THR A 199 -24.99 4.25 9.39
N ALA A 200 -24.55 3.87 10.59
CA ALA A 200 -24.98 2.65 11.28
C ALA A 200 -26.52 2.55 11.42
N ASP A 201 -27.19 3.68 11.65
CA ASP A 201 -28.65 3.82 11.77
C ASP A 201 -29.35 4.00 10.41
N GLY A 202 -28.63 3.84 9.30
CA GLY A 202 -29.18 3.82 7.94
C GLY A 202 -29.42 5.18 7.29
N LYS A 203 -28.99 6.29 7.94
CA LYS A 203 -29.14 7.63 7.38
C LYS A 203 -28.11 7.87 6.26
N PRO A 204 -28.48 8.56 5.17
CA PRO A 204 -27.52 8.92 4.13
C PRO A 204 -26.35 9.76 4.66
N VAL A 205 -25.15 9.52 4.12
CA VAL A 205 -23.96 10.33 4.41
C VAL A 205 -23.64 11.18 3.18
N VAL A 206 -23.49 12.50 3.36
CA VAL A 206 -23.07 13.42 2.30
C VAL A 206 -21.54 13.44 2.25
N ALA A 207 -20.97 12.43 1.61
CA ALA A 207 -19.52 12.26 1.47
C ALA A 207 -19.17 11.53 0.17
N ALA A 208 -17.92 11.67 -0.27
CA ALA A 208 -17.40 10.91 -1.40
C ALA A 208 -17.00 9.49 -0.98
N HIS A 209 -16.43 9.36 0.23
CA HIS A 209 -15.97 8.10 0.82
C HIS A 209 -16.45 7.98 2.27
N ILE A 210 -16.46 6.77 2.83
CA ILE A 210 -16.75 6.60 4.27
C ILE A 210 -15.58 7.09 5.12
N GLY A 211 -14.35 6.80 4.71
CA GLY A 211 -13.11 7.25 5.34
C GLY A 211 -12.55 8.52 4.71
N LEU A 212 -11.36 8.93 5.16
CA LEU A 212 -10.66 10.07 4.57
C LEU A 212 -10.34 9.81 3.10
N VAL A 213 -10.42 10.86 2.28
CA VAL A 213 -9.93 10.83 0.91
C VAL A 213 -8.44 11.15 0.94
N GLU A 214 -7.61 10.14 0.73
CA GLU A 214 -6.15 10.23 0.90
C GLU A 214 -5.46 10.71 -0.37
N SER A 215 -6.04 10.45 -1.54
CA SER A 215 -5.44 10.77 -2.84
C SER A 215 -6.48 11.12 -3.90
N MET A 216 -6.05 11.86 -4.92
CA MET A 216 -6.91 12.31 -6.00
C MET A 216 -6.11 12.65 -7.26
N ALA A 217 -6.68 12.37 -8.44
CA ALA A 217 -6.15 12.79 -9.73
C ALA A 217 -7.28 13.10 -10.73
N ILE A 218 -7.09 14.08 -11.61
CA ILE A 218 -7.99 14.37 -12.73
C ILE A 218 -7.35 13.84 -14.01
N SER A 219 -8.13 13.19 -14.88
CA SER A 219 -7.62 12.68 -16.15
C SER A 219 -7.17 13.83 -17.07
N PRO A 220 -6.15 13.64 -17.93
CA PRO A 220 -5.62 14.71 -18.79
C PRO A 220 -6.66 15.34 -19.74
N ASP A 221 -7.68 14.58 -20.11
CA ASP A 221 -8.81 15.03 -20.94
C ASP A 221 -9.94 15.70 -20.13
N GLY A 222 -9.82 15.78 -18.81
CA GLY A 222 -10.79 16.38 -17.90
C GLY A 222 -12.10 15.61 -17.77
N ARG A 223 -12.18 14.37 -18.27
CA ARG A 223 -13.42 13.57 -18.23
C ARG A 223 -13.64 12.87 -16.90
N TYR A 224 -12.57 12.46 -16.22
CA TYR A 224 -12.64 11.64 -15.03
C TYR A 224 -11.91 12.25 -13.85
N LEU A 225 -12.42 11.96 -12.65
CA LEU A 225 -11.73 12.16 -11.38
C LEU A 225 -11.55 10.80 -10.74
N ALA A 226 -10.34 10.48 -10.28
CA ALA A 226 -10.09 9.32 -9.45
C ALA A 226 -9.84 9.79 -8.01
N THR A 227 -10.43 9.12 -7.04
CA THR A 227 -10.24 9.38 -5.60
C THR A 227 -9.96 8.09 -4.86
N GLY A 228 -9.00 8.13 -3.94
CA GLY A 228 -8.55 6.99 -3.15
C GLY A 228 -8.87 7.19 -1.68
N SER A 229 -9.32 6.13 -1.01
CA SER A 229 -9.60 6.10 0.42
C SER A 229 -9.14 4.77 1.02
N PHE A 230 -9.60 4.44 2.23
CA PHE A 230 -9.31 3.18 2.89
C PHE A 230 -9.93 2.02 2.12
N GLN A 231 -9.08 1.14 1.57
CA GLN A 231 -9.42 -0.08 0.84
C GLN A 231 -10.22 0.11 -0.46
N GLU A 232 -10.40 1.34 -0.92
CA GLU A 232 -11.20 1.64 -2.11
C GLU A 232 -10.67 2.80 -2.95
N LEU A 233 -11.00 2.72 -4.23
CA LEU A 233 -10.85 3.78 -5.21
C LEU A 233 -12.19 4.01 -5.91
N ILE A 234 -12.57 5.27 -6.12
CA ILE A 234 -13.75 5.63 -6.90
C ILE A 234 -13.32 6.45 -8.12
N LEU A 235 -13.80 6.03 -9.29
CA LEU A 235 -13.69 6.79 -10.54
C LEU A 235 -15.04 7.49 -10.77
N TRP A 236 -14.99 8.81 -10.92
CA TRP A 236 -16.14 9.67 -11.14
C TRP A 236 -16.10 10.25 -12.55
N ASP A 237 -17.28 10.47 -13.11
CA ASP A 237 -17.44 11.40 -14.23
C ASP A 237 -17.29 12.82 -13.67
N PHE A 238 -16.23 13.51 -14.09
CA PHE A 238 -15.82 14.78 -13.50
C PHE A 238 -16.89 15.87 -13.67
N ARG A 239 -17.60 15.86 -14.80
CA ARG A 239 -18.59 16.87 -15.16
C ARG A 239 -19.89 16.70 -14.37
N THR A 240 -20.36 15.47 -14.24
CA THR A 240 -21.67 15.16 -13.66
C THR A 240 -21.61 14.83 -12.17
N GLY A 241 -20.43 14.45 -11.66
CA GLY A 241 -20.27 13.97 -10.29
C GLY A 241 -20.77 12.55 -10.06
N ARG A 242 -21.10 11.81 -11.12
CA ARG A 242 -21.61 10.44 -11.03
C ARG A 242 -20.46 9.45 -10.86
N ILE A 243 -20.68 8.44 -10.04
CA ILE A 243 -19.77 7.30 -9.93
C ILE A 243 -19.81 6.52 -11.24
N VAL A 244 -18.65 6.41 -11.91
CA VAL A 244 -18.44 5.56 -13.07
C VAL A 244 -18.05 4.16 -12.62
N ARG A 245 -17.17 4.06 -11.61
CA ARG A 245 -16.68 2.78 -11.11
C ARG A 245 -16.24 2.90 -9.65
N LYS A 246 -16.38 1.79 -8.91
CA LYS A 246 -15.68 1.55 -7.66
C LYS A 246 -14.74 0.37 -7.81
N VAL A 247 -13.53 0.49 -7.29
CA VAL A 247 -12.49 -0.53 -7.33
C VAL A 247 -12.08 -0.84 -5.89
N ALA A 248 -12.27 -2.10 -5.51
CA ALA A 248 -11.99 -2.64 -4.18
C ALA A 248 -11.88 -4.17 -4.28
N PRO A 249 -11.27 -4.86 -3.28
CA PRO A 249 -10.58 -4.28 -2.13
C PRO A 249 -9.10 -3.95 -2.44
N PHE A 250 -8.60 -2.85 -1.87
CA PHE A 250 -7.17 -2.64 -1.62
C PHE A 250 -6.84 -3.14 -0.21
N THR A 251 -5.57 -3.47 0.06
CA THR A 251 -5.18 -4.02 1.38
C THR A 251 -5.36 -2.99 2.51
N ASP A 252 -5.03 -1.73 2.22
CA ASP A 252 -5.14 -0.59 3.15
C ASP A 252 -5.52 0.68 2.35
N ARG A 253 -5.04 1.86 2.74
CA ARG A 253 -5.30 3.15 2.08
C ARG A 253 -4.71 3.21 0.68
N VAL A 254 -5.47 3.78 -0.23
CA VAL A 254 -4.98 4.25 -1.53
C VAL A 254 -4.46 5.67 -1.37
N VAL A 255 -3.16 5.82 -1.14
CA VAL A 255 -2.51 7.09 -0.80
C VAL A 255 -1.92 7.82 -2.00
N ALA A 256 -1.80 7.18 -3.16
CA ALA A 256 -1.32 7.83 -4.37
C ALA A 256 -2.08 7.36 -5.63
N LEU A 257 -2.36 8.33 -6.52
CA LEU A 257 -3.08 8.12 -7.77
C LEU A 257 -2.44 8.94 -8.89
N ALA A 258 -2.35 8.35 -10.09
CA ALA A 258 -1.98 9.11 -11.29
C ALA A 258 -2.60 8.51 -12.55
N PHE A 259 -3.02 9.36 -13.48
CA PHE A 259 -3.38 8.95 -14.84
C PHE A 259 -2.15 8.92 -15.74
N SER A 260 -2.12 8.01 -16.71
CA SER A 260 -1.15 8.11 -17.81
C SER A 260 -1.41 9.39 -18.62
N PRO A 261 -0.38 9.95 -19.30
CA PRO A 261 -0.55 11.17 -20.10
C PRO A 261 -1.60 11.05 -21.21
N ASP A 262 -1.81 9.85 -21.76
CA ASP A 262 -2.85 9.58 -22.76
C ASP A 262 -4.24 9.29 -22.15
N GLY A 263 -4.35 9.31 -20.82
CA GLY A 263 -5.60 9.11 -20.07
C GLY A 263 -6.14 7.69 -20.10
N LYS A 264 -5.42 6.71 -20.65
CA LYS A 264 -5.92 5.34 -20.79
C LYS A 264 -5.66 4.47 -19.56
N LEU A 265 -4.62 4.78 -18.80
CA LEU A 265 -4.26 4.05 -17.60
C LEU A 265 -4.47 4.91 -16.35
N LEU A 266 -4.85 4.26 -15.27
CA LEU A 266 -4.85 4.80 -13.92
C LEU A 266 -3.99 3.88 -13.07
N VAL A 267 -3.04 4.46 -12.33
CA VAL A 267 -2.29 3.75 -11.30
C VAL A 267 -2.81 4.16 -9.92
N ALA A 268 -2.94 3.19 -9.03
CA ALA A 268 -3.30 3.36 -7.65
C ALA A 268 -2.26 2.68 -6.77
N ALA A 269 -1.83 3.35 -5.71
CA ALA A 269 -0.80 2.83 -4.82
C ALA A 269 -1.05 3.14 -3.34
N GLY A 270 -0.47 2.29 -2.51
CA GLY A 270 -0.52 2.38 -1.05
C GLY A 270 0.04 1.13 -0.41
N GLY A 271 -0.67 0.61 0.59
CA GLY A 271 -0.28 -0.57 1.35
C GLY A 271 -0.34 -0.34 2.85
N ALA A 272 -0.38 -1.44 3.60
CA ALA A 272 -0.32 -1.39 5.05
C ALA A 272 1.12 -1.09 5.49
N PRO A 273 1.32 -0.34 6.58
CA PRO A 273 2.65 -0.17 7.16
C PRO A 273 3.28 -1.54 7.47
N THR A 274 4.57 -1.68 7.19
CA THR A 274 5.38 -2.90 7.47
C THR A 274 5.03 -4.15 6.62
N GLU A 275 4.15 -4.01 5.63
CA GLU A 275 3.86 -5.04 4.61
C GLU A 275 4.39 -4.62 3.24
N ASP A 276 4.44 -5.55 2.27
CA ASP A 276 4.78 -5.18 0.89
C ASP A 276 3.78 -4.13 0.36
N GLY A 277 4.33 -3.03 -0.17
CA GLY A 277 3.57 -1.96 -0.78
C GLY A 277 2.76 -2.46 -1.99
N GLU A 278 1.63 -1.82 -2.26
CA GLU A 278 0.74 -2.20 -3.34
C GLU A 278 0.73 -1.13 -4.42
N VAL A 279 0.89 -1.55 -5.69
CA VAL A 279 0.73 -0.68 -6.87
C VAL A 279 -0.06 -1.42 -7.94
N ARG A 280 -1.29 -0.96 -8.21
CA ARG A 280 -2.20 -1.55 -9.18
C ARG A 280 -2.40 -0.65 -10.38
N LEU A 281 -2.34 -1.22 -11.58
CA LEU A 281 -2.63 -0.52 -12.83
C LEU A 281 -3.97 -0.97 -13.41
N LEU A 282 -4.75 -0.01 -13.87
CA LEU A 282 -6.10 -0.22 -14.38
C LEU A 282 -6.30 0.48 -15.72
N GLU A 283 -7.10 -0.12 -16.58
CA GLU A 283 -7.57 0.54 -17.80
C GLU A 283 -8.76 1.44 -17.45
N VAL A 284 -8.67 2.74 -17.78
CA VAL A 284 -9.68 3.74 -17.43
C VAL A 284 -11.01 3.48 -18.14
N ALA A 285 -10.96 3.10 -19.43
CA ALA A 285 -12.15 2.90 -20.25
C ALA A 285 -13.04 1.77 -19.73
N THR A 286 -12.44 0.70 -19.21
CA THR A 286 -13.19 -0.49 -18.73
C THR A 286 -13.28 -0.54 -17.21
N GLY A 287 -12.37 0.13 -16.50
CA GLY A 287 -12.17 0.03 -15.06
C GLY A 287 -11.59 -1.32 -14.63
N LYS A 288 -11.08 -2.14 -15.56
CA LYS A 288 -10.52 -3.45 -15.25
C LYS A 288 -9.08 -3.32 -14.75
N PRO A 289 -8.68 -4.08 -13.72
CA PRO A 289 -7.27 -4.21 -13.37
C PRO A 289 -6.53 -4.85 -14.55
N LEU A 290 -5.39 -4.27 -14.90
CA LEU A 290 -4.48 -4.81 -15.92
C LEU A 290 -3.47 -5.73 -15.26
N PHE A 291 -2.70 -5.20 -14.31
CA PHE A 291 -1.73 -5.95 -13.52
C PHE A 291 -1.32 -5.15 -12.28
N ASP A 292 -0.77 -5.86 -11.31
CA ASP A 292 -0.12 -5.29 -10.13
C ASP A 292 1.39 -5.40 -10.31
N LEU A 293 2.13 -4.39 -9.85
CA LEU A 293 3.59 -4.49 -9.79
C LEU A 293 3.98 -5.49 -8.70
N LYS A 294 4.94 -6.36 -9.01
CA LYS A 294 5.43 -7.37 -8.06
C LYS A 294 6.50 -6.76 -7.16
N SER A 295 6.26 -6.84 -5.85
CA SER A 295 7.17 -6.33 -4.81
C SER A 295 7.65 -4.89 -5.10
N PRO A 296 6.72 -3.93 -5.28
CA PRO A 296 7.08 -2.60 -5.71
C PRO A 296 7.93 -1.89 -4.65
N HIS A 297 7.56 -2.00 -3.38
CA HIS A 297 8.32 -1.52 -2.23
C HIS A 297 8.10 -2.49 -1.06
N SER A 298 9.05 -2.57 -0.12
CA SER A 298 8.91 -3.44 1.07
C SER A 298 8.08 -2.81 2.21
N ASP A 299 7.42 -1.69 1.92
CA ASP A 299 6.55 -0.94 2.80
C ASP A 299 5.61 -0.06 1.93
N THR A 300 4.70 0.67 2.57
CA THR A 300 3.72 1.59 1.98
C THR A 300 4.32 2.45 0.86
N VAL A 301 3.65 2.47 -0.29
CA VAL A 301 4.00 3.35 -1.42
C VAL A 301 3.27 4.68 -1.26
N PHE A 302 4.01 5.78 -1.11
CA PHE A 302 3.45 7.12 -0.85
C PHE A 302 3.25 7.98 -2.10
N GLY A 303 3.99 7.70 -3.19
CA GLY A 303 3.95 8.52 -4.39
C GLY A 303 4.07 7.69 -5.67
N VAL A 304 3.38 8.15 -6.71
CA VAL A 304 3.43 7.57 -8.06
C VAL A 304 3.35 8.67 -9.11
N ALA A 305 4.14 8.55 -10.19
CA ALA A 305 4.11 9.49 -11.30
C ALA A 305 4.49 8.81 -12.63
N PHE A 306 3.73 9.07 -13.69
CA PHE A 306 4.09 8.64 -15.04
C PHE A 306 5.13 9.59 -15.66
N SER A 307 6.01 9.04 -16.50
CA SER A 307 6.81 9.85 -17.44
C SER A 307 5.88 10.51 -18.47
N ALA A 308 6.34 11.61 -19.08
CA ALA A 308 5.54 12.38 -20.04
C ALA A 308 5.15 11.57 -21.31
N ASP A 309 5.92 10.55 -21.67
CA ASP A 309 5.60 9.63 -22.77
C ASP A 309 4.72 8.44 -22.35
N GLY A 310 4.41 8.31 -21.05
CA GLY A 310 3.59 7.25 -20.47
C GLY A 310 4.24 5.87 -20.44
N LYS A 311 5.50 5.74 -20.85
CA LYS A 311 6.21 4.44 -20.95
C LYS A 311 6.88 4.04 -19.65
N MET A 312 7.02 4.96 -18.71
CA MET A 312 7.63 4.70 -17.42
C MET A 312 6.74 5.18 -16.29
N LEU A 313 6.84 4.48 -15.16
CA LEU A 313 6.23 4.86 -13.90
C LEU A 313 7.33 5.00 -12.86
N ALA A 314 7.34 6.08 -12.09
CA ALA A 314 8.11 6.21 -10.87
C ALA A 314 7.21 5.97 -9.66
N THR A 315 7.73 5.28 -8.65
CA THR A 315 7.09 4.99 -7.37
C THR A 315 8.04 5.34 -6.24
N CYS A 316 7.52 5.70 -5.07
CA CYS A 316 8.34 5.93 -3.88
C CYS A 316 7.61 5.53 -2.60
N GLY A 317 8.34 5.16 -1.55
CA GLY A 317 7.71 4.59 -0.35
C GLY A 317 8.47 4.72 0.96
N ALA A 318 7.91 4.07 1.98
CA ALA A 318 8.46 4.01 3.34
C ALA A 318 9.82 3.29 3.40
N ASP A 319 10.11 2.42 2.43
CA ASP A 319 11.41 1.76 2.27
C ASP A 319 12.56 2.72 1.90
N LYS A 320 12.26 4.02 1.71
CA LYS A 320 13.22 5.11 1.45
C LYS A 320 13.76 5.16 0.01
N PHE A 321 13.20 4.36 -0.89
CA PHE A 321 13.61 4.33 -2.29
C PHE A 321 12.64 5.10 -3.19
N VAL A 322 13.18 5.59 -4.30
CA VAL A 322 12.41 5.82 -5.52
C VAL A 322 12.71 4.66 -6.46
N LYS A 323 11.69 4.05 -7.06
CA LYS A 323 11.84 2.97 -8.04
C LYS A 323 11.13 3.32 -9.33
N THR A 324 11.58 2.76 -10.44
CA THR A 324 11.01 3.01 -11.76
C THR A 324 10.70 1.72 -12.50
N TRP A 325 9.68 1.77 -13.34
CA TRP A 325 9.07 0.62 -13.99
C TRP A 325 8.75 0.93 -15.45
N GLU A 326 8.94 -0.04 -16.33
CA GLU A 326 8.48 0.02 -17.71
C GLU A 326 6.99 -0.33 -17.78
N ILE A 327 6.22 0.46 -18.53
CA ILE A 327 4.79 0.28 -18.74
C ILE A 327 4.54 -0.03 -20.23
N PRO A 328 3.70 -1.03 -20.55
CA PRO A 328 2.84 -1.81 -19.66
C PRO A 328 3.44 -3.14 -19.16
N SER A 329 4.74 -3.39 -19.35
CA SER A 329 5.34 -4.68 -18.99
C SER A 329 5.42 -4.92 -17.47
N GLY A 330 5.43 -3.85 -16.67
CA GLY A 330 5.65 -3.91 -15.22
C GLY A 330 7.09 -4.26 -14.83
N LYS A 331 8.03 -4.20 -15.78
CA LYS A 331 9.43 -4.55 -15.55
C LYS A 331 10.12 -3.46 -14.73
N ALA A 332 10.76 -3.83 -13.61
CA ALA A 332 11.61 -2.91 -12.85
C ALA A 332 12.80 -2.41 -13.69
N LEU A 333 13.07 -1.11 -13.62
CA LEU A 333 14.13 -0.44 -14.37
C LEU A 333 15.28 0.01 -13.46
N LYS A 334 15.02 0.95 -12.55
CA LYS A 334 16.02 1.53 -11.65
C LYS A 334 15.49 1.68 -10.23
N SER A 335 16.39 1.62 -9.26
CA SER A 335 16.14 1.90 -7.83
C SER A 335 17.12 2.98 -7.41
N PHE A 336 16.60 4.08 -6.88
CA PHE A 336 17.37 5.24 -6.45
C PHE A 336 17.39 5.29 -4.92
N GLU A 337 18.60 5.17 -4.37
CA GLU A 337 18.86 5.24 -2.93
C GLU A 337 19.45 6.60 -2.58
N GLY A 338 19.10 7.12 -1.40
CA GLY A 338 19.80 8.27 -0.84
C GLY A 338 18.99 9.09 0.17
N HIS A 339 17.66 8.93 0.21
CA HIS A 339 16.85 9.49 1.30
C HIS A 339 17.13 8.73 2.60
N THR A 340 17.21 9.44 3.71
CA THR A 340 17.52 8.83 5.03
C THR A 340 16.26 8.44 5.80
N HIS A 341 15.09 8.91 5.34
CA HIS A 341 13.75 8.56 5.82
C HIS A 341 12.82 8.25 4.63
N HIS A 342 11.57 7.86 4.91
CA HIS A 342 10.51 7.64 3.93
C HIS A 342 10.49 8.69 2.81
N VAL A 343 10.26 8.25 1.57
CA VAL A 343 10.04 9.13 0.43
C VAL A 343 8.54 9.32 0.28
N LEU A 344 8.06 10.54 0.53
CA LEU A 344 6.65 10.86 0.68
C LEU A 344 5.98 11.23 -0.65
N ASP A 345 6.75 11.63 -1.66
CA ASP A 345 6.22 11.94 -2.98
C ASP A 345 7.31 11.90 -4.06
N VAL A 346 6.91 11.71 -5.31
CA VAL A 346 7.79 11.66 -6.48
C VAL A 346 7.13 12.32 -7.69
N SER A 347 7.90 13.10 -8.45
CA SER A 347 7.43 13.76 -9.67
C SER A 347 8.44 13.58 -10.80
N TRP A 348 7.94 13.30 -12.00
CA TRP A 348 8.71 13.43 -13.24
C TRP A 348 8.73 14.88 -13.70
N LYS A 349 9.87 15.31 -14.25
CA LYS A 349 9.91 16.46 -15.14
C LYS A 349 9.38 16.04 -16.51
N ALA A 350 8.76 16.97 -17.22
CA ALA A 350 8.20 16.69 -18.55
C ALA A 350 9.24 16.28 -19.61
N ASP A 351 10.54 16.40 -19.32
CA ASP A 351 11.62 15.91 -20.18
C ASP A 351 11.77 14.37 -20.16
N GLY A 352 11.14 13.67 -19.21
CA GLY A 352 11.24 12.21 -19.05
C GLY A 352 12.62 11.71 -18.61
N LYS A 353 13.52 12.62 -18.22
CA LYS A 353 14.92 12.33 -17.84
C LYS A 353 15.24 12.72 -16.41
N THR A 354 14.43 13.59 -15.81
CA THR A 354 14.65 14.10 -14.47
C THR A 354 13.52 13.70 -13.54
N LEU A 355 13.87 13.20 -12.36
CA LEU A 355 12.95 12.91 -11.27
C LEU A 355 13.24 13.84 -10.10
N ALA A 356 12.20 14.19 -9.33
CA ALA A 356 12.32 14.83 -8.03
C ALA A 356 11.57 14.00 -7.01
N SER A 357 12.14 13.87 -5.81
CA SER A 357 11.50 13.16 -4.70
C SER A 357 11.54 13.97 -3.42
N ALA A 358 10.43 13.96 -2.68
CA ALA A 358 10.26 14.65 -1.41
C ALA A 358 10.42 13.66 -0.26
N GLY A 359 11.29 13.96 0.70
CA GLY A 359 11.58 13.06 1.81
C GLY A 359 11.07 13.54 3.17
N ALA A 360 10.75 12.57 4.02
CA ALA A 360 10.53 12.79 5.45
C ALA A 360 11.83 13.19 6.20
N ASP A 361 12.98 13.12 5.52
CA ASP A 361 14.26 13.66 5.97
C ASP A 361 14.39 15.18 5.76
N GLY A 362 13.34 15.84 5.24
CA GLY A 362 13.26 17.28 5.07
C GLY A 362 14.02 17.82 3.85
N VAL A 363 14.46 16.95 2.96
CA VAL A 363 15.14 17.35 1.71
C VAL A 363 14.35 16.93 0.48
N ILE A 364 14.64 17.59 -0.63
CA ILE A 364 14.24 17.14 -1.96
C ILE A 364 15.48 16.61 -2.69
N LYS A 365 15.36 15.49 -3.38
CA LYS A 365 16.42 14.97 -4.24
C LYS A 365 16.03 15.07 -5.69
N ILE A 366 16.97 15.51 -6.52
CA ILE A 366 16.86 15.53 -7.98
C ILE A 366 17.71 14.40 -8.52
N TRP A 367 17.12 13.58 -9.38
CA TRP A 367 17.75 12.40 -9.96
C TRP A 367 17.85 12.54 -11.45
N ASN A 368 19.02 12.18 -12.00
CA ASN A 368 19.16 11.96 -13.42
C ASN A 368 18.77 10.51 -13.70
N PHE A 369 17.63 10.32 -14.37
CA PHE A 369 17.11 9.00 -14.67
C PHE A 369 18.03 8.23 -15.62
N GLU A 370 18.61 8.86 -16.65
CA GLU A 370 19.46 8.18 -17.62
C GLU A 370 20.76 7.68 -16.98
N ALA A 371 21.43 8.54 -16.19
CA ALA A 371 22.63 8.19 -15.46
C ALA A 371 22.34 7.20 -14.31
N GLY A 372 21.15 7.26 -13.70
CA GLY A 372 20.82 6.47 -12.52
C GLY A 372 21.42 7.04 -11.23
N GLU A 373 21.74 8.34 -11.23
CA GLU A 373 22.49 8.99 -10.15
C GLU A 373 21.71 10.17 -9.55
N GLN A 374 22.02 10.50 -8.31
CA GLN A 374 21.53 11.71 -7.67
C GLN A 374 22.26 12.93 -8.27
N ALA A 375 21.53 13.78 -8.98
CA ALA A 375 22.07 15.02 -9.52
C ALA A 375 22.23 16.10 -8.44
N ARG A 376 21.28 16.19 -7.49
CA ARG A 376 21.28 17.25 -6.47
C ARG A 376 20.49 16.87 -5.22
N THR A 377 20.86 17.46 -4.09
CA THR A 377 20.01 17.56 -2.89
C THR A 377 19.66 19.03 -2.66
N LEU A 378 18.37 19.32 -2.50
CA LEU A 378 17.84 20.63 -2.13
C LEU A 378 17.50 20.60 -0.64
N ALA A 379 18.34 21.26 0.15
CA ALA A 379 18.15 21.42 1.58
C ALA A 379 17.55 22.80 1.89
N GLY A 380 16.67 22.87 2.89
CA GLY A 380 16.15 24.14 3.39
C GLY A 380 14.78 24.05 4.05
N HIS A 381 14.00 23.00 3.80
CA HIS A 381 12.88 22.65 4.67
C HIS A 381 13.41 22.11 6.00
N THR A 382 12.74 22.46 7.10
CA THR A 382 13.17 22.06 8.46
C THR A 382 12.38 20.88 9.03
N LYS A 383 11.38 20.39 8.29
CA LYS A 383 10.57 19.21 8.59
C LYS A 383 10.27 18.45 7.30
N GLN A 384 9.54 17.34 7.40
CA GLN A 384 9.19 16.47 6.29
C GLN A 384 8.62 17.26 5.11
N VAL A 385 9.06 16.94 3.88
CA VAL A 385 8.50 17.48 2.64
C VAL A 385 7.42 16.52 2.17
N SER A 386 6.17 16.95 2.18
CA SER A 386 5.01 16.07 1.98
C SER A 386 4.58 15.92 0.52
N ARG A 387 4.88 16.92 -0.33
CA ARG A 387 4.60 16.87 -1.78
C ARG A 387 5.71 17.56 -2.58
N VAL A 388 5.93 17.07 -3.80
CA VAL A 388 6.77 17.71 -4.82
C VAL A 388 6.10 17.65 -6.19
N ALA A 389 6.12 18.75 -6.93
CA ALA A 389 5.58 18.79 -8.28
C ALA A 389 6.48 19.63 -9.20
N PHE A 390 6.86 19.08 -10.35
CA PHE A 390 7.48 19.87 -11.42
C PHE A 390 6.47 20.82 -12.05
N VAL A 391 6.95 22.03 -12.37
CA VAL A 391 6.17 23.04 -13.08
C VAL A 391 6.39 22.88 -14.59
N GLY A 392 5.61 21.97 -15.19
CA GLY A 392 5.63 21.69 -16.62
C GLY A 392 7.01 21.28 -17.15
N THR A 393 7.49 22.00 -18.17
CA THR A 393 8.81 21.79 -18.79
C THR A 393 9.91 22.64 -18.17
N THR A 394 9.58 23.54 -17.24
CA THR A 394 10.56 24.41 -16.58
C THR A 394 11.45 23.61 -15.62
N PRO A 395 12.60 24.15 -15.20
CA PRO A 395 13.38 23.53 -14.12
C PRO A 395 12.74 23.75 -12.74
N ASN A 396 11.59 24.44 -12.63
CA ASN A 396 11.02 24.77 -11.34
C ASN A 396 10.27 23.58 -10.75
N ILE A 397 10.42 23.39 -9.44
CA ILE A 397 9.60 22.49 -8.63
C ILE A 397 8.90 23.28 -7.54
N ALA A 398 7.67 22.92 -7.23
CA ALA A 398 6.94 23.39 -6.06
C ALA A 398 6.91 22.28 -4.99
N THR A 399 7.06 22.65 -3.72
CA THR A 399 7.07 21.71 -2.59
C THR A 399 6.26 22.27 -1.43
N CYS A 400 5.62 21.40 -0.65
CA CYS A 400 5.02 21.77 0.64
C CYS A 400 5.57 20.89 1.77
N SER A 401 5.57 21.41 3.00
CA SER A 401 6.22 20.75 4.13
C SER A 401 5.48 20.97 5.44
N GLY A 402 5.75 20.07 6.40
CA GLY A 402 5.40 20.23 7.80
C GLY A 402 6.04 21.43 8.48
N ASP A 403 7.03 22.08 7.85
CA ASP A 403 7.62 23.33 8.33
C ASP A 403 6.75 24.57 8.07
N LEU A 404 5.51 24.35 7.62
CA LEU A 404 4.50 25.38 7.37
C LEU A 404 4.86 26.30 6.19
N THR A 405 5.72 25.83 5.28
CA THR A 405 6.09 26.58 4.08
C THR A 405 5.78 25.82 2.80
N VAL A 406 5.42 26.58 1.77
CA VAL A 406 5.50 26.14 0.37
C VAL A 406 6.69 26.82 -0.27
N ARG A 407 7.49 26.08 -1.02
CA ARG A 407 8.67 26.64 -1.69
C ARG A 407 8.66 26.31 -3.17
N VAL A 408 9.18 27.24 -3.96
CA VAL A 408 9.49 27.03 -5.37
C VAL A 408 11.01 27.08 -5.51
N TRP A 409 11.57 26.05 -6.13
CA TRP A 409 13.01 25.89 -6.32
C TRP A 409 13.31 25.75 -7.80
N ASN A 410 14.52 26.13 -8.20
CA ASN A 410 15.07 25.73 -9.49
C ASN A 410 15.85 24.42 -9.29
N ALA A 411 15.44 23.34 -9.95
CA ALA A 411 16.04 22.02 -9.81
C ALA A 411 17.46 21.92 -10.40
N ASP A 412 17.76 22.70 -11.45
CA ASP A 412 19.04 22.64 -12.15
C ASP A 412 20.18 23.23 -11.29
N ASN A 413 19.93 24.39 -10.68
CA ASN A 413 20.94 25.10 -9.88
C ASN A 413 20.73 25.00 -8.36
N GLY A 414 19.55 24.57 -7.90
CA GLY A 414 19.17 24.43 -6.50
C GLY A 414 18.75 25.70 -5.78
N GLY A 415 18.65 26.82 -6.49
CA GLY A 415 18.28 28.11 -5.91
C GLY A 415 16.80 28.15 -5.52
N ALA A 416 16.51 28.59 -4.29
CA ALA A 416 15.16 28.92 -3.87
C ALA A 416 14.67 30.16 -4.63
N GLN A 417 13.58 29.99 -5.39
CA GLN A 417 12.97 31.06 -6.19
C GLN A 417 11.89 31.81 -5.40
N ARG A 418 11.19 31.09 -4.50
CA ARG A 418 10.07 31.64 -3.73
C ARG A 418 9.83 30.81 -2.47
N THR A 419 9.47 31.49 -1.39
CA THR A 419 8.99 30.87 -0.15
C THR A 419 7.69 31.53 0.25
N LEU A 420 6.65 30.73 0.44
CA LEU A 420 5.32 31.13 0.89
C LEU A 420 5.14 30.66 2.34
N THR A 421 4.68 31.57 3.19
CA THR A 421 4.51 31.38 4.63
C THR A 421 3.09 31.75 5.06
N GLY A 422 2.78 31.66 6.36
CA GLY A 422 1.46 32.01 6.91
C GLY A 422 0.46 30.85 6.91
N PHE A 423 0.93 29.62 6.77
CA PHE A 423 0.15 28.42 7.01
C PHE A 423 0.19 28.10 8.52
N PRO A 424 -0.96 27.87 9.18
CA PRO A 424 -1.02 27.69 10.63
C PRO A 424 -0.70 26.25 11.07
N ASP A 425 -0.76 25.29 10.14
CA ASP A 425 -0.57 23.86 10.45
C ASP A 425 0.03 23.09 9.26
N TYR A 426 0.36 21.82 9.49
CA TYR A 426 1.07 20.91 8.60
C TYR A 426 0.42 20.84 7.22
N LEU A 427 1.23 20.96 6.16
CA LEU A 427 0.76 20.89 4.77
C LEU A 427 0.80 19.46 4.25
N HIS A 428 -0.32 18.97 3.73
CA HIS A 428 -0.43 17.63 3.15
C HIS A 428 -0.59 17.66 1.63
N ALA A 429 -1.07 18.77 1.06
CA ALA A 429 -1.49 18.83 -0.33
C ALA A 429 -0.93 20.06 -1.05
N LEU A 430 -0.51 19.82 -2.29
CA LEU A 430 0.00 20.83 -3.21
C LEU A 430 -0.52 20.50 -4.62
N ALA A 431 -0.96 21.51 -5.35
CA ALA A 431 -1.24 21.44 -6.77
C ALA A 431 -0.65 22.65 -7.48
N VAL A 432 -0.06 22.43 -8.66
CA VAL A 432 0.47 23.50 -9.51
C VAL A 432 0.07 23.22 -10.95
N THR A 433 -0.35 24.25 -11.69
CA THR A 433 -0.65 24.08 -13.12
C THR A 433 0.65 23.91 -13.91
N ALA A 434 0.56 23.22 -15.06
CA ALA A 434 1.75 22.94 -15.88
C ALA A 434 2.48 24.20 -16.36
N ASP A 435 1.79 25.32 -16.50
CA ASP A 435 2.38 26.62 -16.85
C ASP A 435 2.85 27.44 -15.64
N GLY A 436 2.66 26.93 -14.41
CA GLY A 436 3.04 27.58 -13.16
C GLY A 436 2.20 28.80 -12.79
N THR A 437 1.09 29.06 -13.50
CA THR A 437 0.26 30.25 -13.27
C THR A 437 -0.59 30.15 -12.01
N LEU A 438 -1.02 28.94 -11.62
CA LEU A 438 -1.76 28.69 -10.40
C LEU A 438 -1.02 27.70 -9.51
N LEU A 439 -1.02 28.00 -8.22
CA LEU A 439 -0.57 27.10 -7.16
C LEU A 439 -1.62 27.08 -6.05
N ALA A 440 -1.98 25.90 -5.57
CA ALA A 440 -2.82 25.71 -4.41
C ALA A 440 -2.11 24.84 -3.37
N ALA A 441 -2.24 25.21 -2.10
CA ALA A 441 -1.68 24.44 -0.99
C ALA A 441 -2.63 24.43 0.21
N ALA A 442 -2.62 23.31 0.93
CA ALA A 442 -3.49 23.07 2.08
C ALA A 442 -2.96 21.92 2.94
N GLY A 443 -3.56 21.74 4.12
CA GLY A 443 -3.23 20.61 4.97
C GLY A 443 -4.18 20.45 6.15
N GLU A 444 -3.60 20.29 7.34
CA GLU A 444 -4.33 19.91 8.56
C GLU A 444 -5.38 20.96 8.99
N ASP A 445 -5.11 22.25 8.73
CA ASP A 445 -6.04 23.35 9.03
C ASP A 445 -7.30 23.37 8.13
N GLY A 446 -7.33 22.53 7.10
CA GLY A 446 -8.42 22.39 6.13
C GLY A 446 -8.66 23.56 5.19
N ALA A 447 -7.99 24.70 5.38
CA ALA A 447 -8.14 25.86 4.52
C ALA A 447 -7.24 25.75 3.27
N VAL A 448 -7.80 26.04 2.10
CA VAL A 448 -7.05 26.00 0.83
C VAL A 448 -6.63 27.40 0.42
N ARG A 449 -5.34 27.59 0.17
CA ARG A 449 -4.76 28.87 -0.25
C ARG A 449 -4.36 28.79 -1.71
N ILE A 450 -4.87 29.71 -2.53
CA ILE A 450 -4.62 29.77 -3.97
C ILE A 450 -3.79 31.01 -4.30
N TYR A 451 -2.71 30.80 -5.05
CA TYR A 451 -1.77 31.81 -5.48
C TYR A 451 -1.78 31.90 -7.01
N VAL A 452 -1.82 33.12 -7.53
CA VAL A 452 -1.70 33.41 -8.96
C VAL A 452 -0.30 33.99 -9.24
N GLY A 453 0.39 33.44 -10.23
CA GLY A 453 1.72 33.85 -10.65
C GLY A 453 2.72 33.83 -9.48
N THR A 454 3.43 34.95 -9.30
CA THR A 454 4.49 35.10 -8.29
C THR A 454 4.03 35.76 -6.98
N ALA A 455 2.72 35.94 -6.76
CA ALA A 455 2.18 36.68 -5.62
C ALA A 455 2.66 36.15 -4.25
N ALA A 456 3.21 36.99 -3.39
CA ALA A 456 3.73 36.54 -2.09
C ALA A 456 2.63 36.09 -1.10
N GLN A 457 1.39 36.56 -1.30
CA GLN A 457 0.23 36.27 -0.46
C GLN A 457 -0.83 35.50 -1.26
N PRO A 458 -1.70 34.70 -0.61
CA PRO A 458 -2.76 34.00 -1.31
C PRO A 458 -3.73 35.01 -1.92
N THR A 459 -4.01 34.84 -3.20
CA THR A 459 -5.00 35.63 -3.94
C THR A 459 -6.43 35.26 -3.55
N LYS A 460 -6.63 34.01 -3.11
CA LYS A 460 -7.90 33.49 -2.58
C LYS A 460 -7.63 32.50 -1.46
N VAL A 461 -8.56 32.43 -0.53
CA VAL A 461 -8.59 31.42 0.53
C VAL A 461 -9.98 30.79 0.56
N ILE A 462 -10.03 29.46 0.47
CA ILE A 462 -11.26 28.67 0.67
C ILE A 462 -11.24 28.19 2.12
N PRO A 463 -12.08 28.74 3.01
CA PRO A 463 -12.10 28.36 4.41
C PRO A 463 -12.66 26.93 4.60
N VAL A 464 -12.53 26.43 5.82
CA VAL A 464 -13.30 25.26 6.28
C VAL A 464 -14.78 25.67 6.33
N PRO A 465 -15.73 24.85 5.84
CA PRO A 465 -17.15 25.17 5.92
C PRO A 465 -17.55 25.16 7.40
N GLN A 466 -18.37 26.13 7.81
CA GLN A 466 -18.87 26.22 9.19
C GLN A 466 -19.88 25.11 9.51
#